data_AF-A0A920LKP1-F1
#
_entry.id   AF-A0A920LKP1-F1
#
_cell.length_a   1.000
_cell.length_b   1.000
_cell.length_c   1.000
_cell.angle_alpha   90.00
_cell.angle_beta   90.00
_cell.angle_gamma   90.00
#
_symmetry.space_group_name_H-M   'P 1'
#
loop_
_entity.id
_entity.type
_entity.pdbx_description
1 polymer ?
#
loop_
_entity_poly.entity_id
_entity_poly.type
_entity_poly.pdbx_seq_one_letter_code
_entity_poly.pdbx_strand_id
1 'polypeptide(L)'
;MQKLNQIFNNKLNLSINIFSNKYSKKYFYNLVSSQVDMDRLDYLKRDSFYTGVNEGNIGVERIINMMNVVDEKLVIEEKGIHSIEKFLFARRLMYWQVYLHKTVISAEHMLINVLNRAKELVQQKYSIYSTPTLLPFLKNNYTYTDFKNKDNLLEEFALLDDYEIYACIKQWCNEKDKVLSKLSDMIINRNLLKIKIQDKKFSSKIIEKINFTIQRKYNVSYKEASYFVFTKRLVTTHTK
;
A
#
# COMPACT_ATOMS: atom_id res chain seq x y z
N MET A 1 3.81 3.44 18.86
CA MET A 1 4.27 4.64 19.60
C MET A 1 4.26 4.48 21.12
N GLN A 2 3.24 3.89 21.77
CA GLN A 2 3.24 3.78 23.25
C GLN A 2 4.42 2.94 23.80
N LYS A 3 4.71 1.77 23.19
CA LYS A 3 5.91 0.98 23.52
C LYS A 3 7.22 1.77 23.34
N LEU A 4 7.35 2.51 22.22
CA LEU A 4 8.50 3.40 22.00
C LEU A 4 8.61 4.49 23.08
N ASN A 5 7.49 5.06 23.49
CA ASN A 5 7.47 6.08 24.53
C ASN A 5 7.99 5.55 25.88
N GLN A 6 7.69 4.29 26.20
CA GLN A 6 8.26 3.62 27.38
C GLN A 6 9.78 3.51 27.25
N ILE A 7 10.30 3.09 26.09
CA ILE A 7 11.75 3.02 25.81
C ILE A 7 12.41 4.41 25.96
N PHE A 8 11.74 5.46 25.49
CA PHE A 8 12.22 6.84 25.56
C PHE A 8 11.86 7.56 26.87
N ASN A 9 11.55 6.84 27.96
CA ASN A 9 11.23 7.41 29.27
C ASN A 9 10.18 8.53 29.20
N ASN A 10 9.09 8.29 28.47
CA ASN A 10 7.95 9.18 28.29
C ASN A 10 8.24 10.51 27.56
N LYS A 11 9.43 10.68 26.95
CA LYS A 11 9.79 11.89 26.20
C LYS A 11 8.90 12.16 24.98
N LEU A 12 8.17 11.16 24.47
CA LEU A 12 7.28 11.29 23.32
C LEU A 12 5.82 11.62 23.71
N ASN A 13 5.53 11.83 25.00
CA ASN A 13 4.17 12.12 25.50
C ASN A 13 3.48 13.24 24.72
N LEU A 14 4.17 14.38 24.54
CA LEU A 14 3.61 15.52 23.83
C LEU A 14 3.32 15.18 22.36
N SER A 15 4.27 14.57 21.66
CA SER A 15 4.12 14.16 20.26
C SER A 15 2.99 13.17 20.07
N ILE A 16 2.83 12.21 20.99
CA ILE A 16 1.72 11.24 20.97
C ILE A 16 0.38 11.93 21.21
N ASN A 17 0.32 12.90 22.13
CA ASN A 17 -0.90 13.68 22.37
C ASN A 17 -1.28 14.52 21.14
N ILE A 18 -0.31 15.11 20.44
CA ILE A 18 -0.54 15.81 19.17
C ILE A 18 -1.04 14.82 18.12
N PHE A 19 -0.31 13.73 17.86
CA PHE A 19 -0.64 12.73 16.84
C PHE A 19 -2.01 12.06 17.05
N SER A 20 -2.40 11.84 18.31
CA SER A 20 -3.70 11.26 18.67
C SER A 20 -4.85 12.28 18.76
N ASN A 21 -4.62 13.53 18.34
CA ASN A 21 -5.59 14.63 18.42
C ASN A 21 -6.12 14.89 19.84
N LYS A 22 -5.29 14.70 20.86
CA LYS A 22 -5.63 14.94 22.28
C LYS A 22 -5.02 16.22 22.84
N TYR A 23 -4.07 16.83 22.12
CA TYR A 23 -3.50 18.12 22.51
C TYR A 23 -4.54 19.26 22.35
N SER A 24 -4.46 20.27 23.21
CA SER A 24 -5.43 21.39 23.25
C SER A 24 -5.42 22.20 21.96
N LYS A 25 -4.23 22.57 21.49
CA LYS A 25 -4.01 23.34 20.26
C LYS A 25 -4.12 22.45 19.02
N LYS A 26 -5.32 22.40 18.42
CA LYS A 26 -5.67 21.47 17.32
C LYS A 26 -4.91 21.71 16.02
N TYR A 27 -4.44 22.92 15.76
CA TYR A 27 -3.63 23.22 14.59
C TYR A 27 -2.34 22.37 14.51
N PHE A 28 -1.75 21.94 15.63
CA PHE A 28 -0.61 21.02 15.60
C PHE A 28 -0.98 19.65 15.04
N TYR A 29 -2.16 19.12 15.39
CA TYR A 29 -2.66 17.88 14.77
C TYR A 29 -2.91 18.08 13.28
N ASN A 30 -3.46 19.23 12.88
CA ASN A 30 -3.76 19.52 11.47
C ASN A 30 -2.50 19.62 10.60
N LEU A 31 -1.36 20.06 11.17
CA LEU A 31 -0.06 20.02 10.48
C LEU A 31 0.39 18.58 10.18
N VAL A 32 0.01 17.62 11.03
CA VAL A 32 0.33 16.19 10.86
C VAL A 32 -0.69 15.49 9.97
N SER A 33 -1.99 15.79 10.12
CA SER A 33 -3.08 15.12 9.40
C SER A 33 -4.24 16.08 9.18
N SER A 34 -4.44 16.52 7.93
CA SER A 34 -5.53 17.37 7.49
C SER A 34 -5.73 17.29 5.96
N GLN A 35 -6.40 18.29 5.36
CA GLN A 35 -6.50 18.38 3.89
C GLN A 35 -5.21 18.91 3.26
N VAL A 36 -4.43 19.70 4.01
CA VAL A 36 -3.17 20.34 3.59
C VAL A 36 -2.17 20.16 4.74
N ASP A 37 -1.83 18.90 5.03
CA ASP A 37 -0.84 18.52 6.04
C ASP A 37 0.57 18.40 5.44
N MET A 38 1.57 18.33 6.31
CA MET A 38 2.97 18.20 5.88
C MET A 38 3.25 16.88 5.15
N ASP A 39 2.52 15.81 5.49
CA ASP A 39 2.64 14.49 4.84
C ASP A 39 2.30 14.58 3.35
N ARG A 40 1.12 15.13 3.01
CA ARG A 40 0.68 15.32 1.62
C ARG A 40 1.56 16.25 0.84
N LEU A 41 2.03 17.33 1.48
CA LEU A 41 2.94 18.26 0.82
C LEU A 41 4.27 17.59 0.48
N ASP A 42 4.79 16.74 1.36
CA ASP A 42 6.02 15.99 1.12
C ASP A 42 5.82 14.93 0.03
N TYR A 43 4.90 13.98 0.22
CA TYR A 43 4.81 12.84 -0.70
C TYR A 43 4.36 13.28 -2.11
N LEU A 44 3.46 14.27 -2.26
CA LEU A 44 3.08 14.72 -3.60
C LEU A 44 4.27 15.32 -4.36
N LYS A 45 5.09 16.13 -3.66
CA LYS A 45 6.29 16.74 -4.25
C LYS A 45 7.36 15.68 -4.55
N ARG A 46 7.62 14.80 -3.58
CA ARG A 46 8.60 13.71 -3.66
C ARG A 46 8.24 12.73 -4.78
N ASP A 47 7.01 12.24 -4.80
CA ASP A 47 6.57 11.23 -5.76
C ASP A 47 6.52 11.83 -7.17
N SER A 48 6.05 13.08 -7.32
CA SER A 48 6.12 13.81 -8.60
C SER A 48 7.57 13.88 -9.11
N PHE A 49 8.52 14.22 -8.23
CA PHE A 49 9.94 14.29 -8.58
C PHE A 49 10.51 12.93 -9.00
N TYR A 50 10.34 11.88 -8.19
CA TYR A 50 10.92 10.56 -8.47
C TYR A 50 10.26 9.81 -9.62
N THR A 51 8.97 10.06 -9.88
CA THR A 51 8.25 9.45 -11.01
C THR A 51 8.42 10.23 -12.32
N GLY A 52 8.84 11.51 -12.24
CA GLY A 52 8.91 12.41 -13.39
C GLY A 52 7.56 12.97 -13.86
N VAL A 53 6.48 12.74 -13.12
CA VAL A 53 5.14 13.30 -13.40
C VAL A 53 5.11 14.76 -12.96
N ASN A 54 5.44 15.66 -13.89
CA ASN A 54 5.60 17.09 -13.61
C ASN A 54 4.29 17.78 -13.21
N GLU A 55 3.15 17.27 -13.65
CA GLU A 55 1.82 17.79 -13.33
C GLU A 55 1.46 17.62 -11.84
N GLY A 56 2.16 16.72 -11.14
CA GLY A 56 2.07 16.55 -9.69
C GLY A 56 2.86 17.58 -8.87
N ASN A 57 3.64 18.44 -9.52
CA ASN A 57 4.58 19.32 -8.83
C ASN A 57 3.87 20.50 -8.15
N ILE A 58 4.02 20.60 -6.83
CA ILE A 58 3.40 21.64 -6.00
C ILE A 58 4.43 22.62 -5.40
N GLY A 59 3.97 23.85 -5.14
CA GLY A 59 4.77 24.89 -4.50
C GLY A 59 4.72 24.79 -2.97
N VAL A 60 5.36 23.76 -2.41
CA VAL A 60 5.33 23.46 -0.96
C VAL A 60 5.71 24.67 -0.10
N GLU A 61 6.84 25.31 -0.40
CA GLU A 61 7.33 26.47 0.35
C GLU A 61 6.32 27.63 0.35
N ARG A 62 5.72 27.92 -0.80
CA ARG A 62 4.69 28.96 -0.90
C ARG A 62 3.45 28.61 -0.09
N ILE A 63 3.01 27.35 -0.09
CA ILE A 63 1.86 26.91 0.72
C ILE A 63 2.16 27.10 2.21
N ILE A 64 3.34 26.69 2.67
CA ILE A 64 3.77 26.84 4.07
C ILE A 64 3.85 28.32 4.46
N ASN A 65 4.43 29.18 3.60
CA ASN A 65 4.55 30.61 3.87
C ASN A 65 3.20 31.33 3.97
N MET A 66 2.15 30.78 3.37
CA MET A 66 0.79 31.33 3.43
C MET A 66 -0.06 30.66 4.53
N MET A 67 0.47 29.68 5.27
CA MET A 67 -0.23 29.08 6.40
C MET A 67 -0.26 30.03 7.59
N ASN A 68 -1.42 30.13 8.23
CA ASN A 68 -1.60 30.91 9.45
C ASN A 68 -2.56 30.20 10.42
N VAL A 69 -2.71 30.73 11.63
CA VAL A 69 -3.63 30.21 12.64
C VAL A 69 -4.63 31.29 13.05
N VAL A 70 -5.91 31.02 12.84
CA VAL A 70 -7.03 31.87 13.27
C VAL A 70 -8.01 30.99 14.05
N ASP A 71 -8.42 31.43 15.24
CA ASP A 71 -9.34 30.69 16.12
C ASP A 71 -8.91 29.22 16.33
N GLU A 72 -7.62 29.01 16.59
CA GLU A 72 -6.97 27.70 16.76
C GLU A 72 -7.07 26.73 15.55
N LYS A 73 -7.43 27.24 14.38
CA LYS A 73 -7.51 26.48 13.12
C LYS A 73 -6.43 26.89 12.16
N LEU A 74 -5.91 25.91 11.43
CA LEU A 74 -4.98 26.15 10.34
C LEU A 74 -5.76 26.75 9.17
N VAL A 75 -5.32 27.92 8.71
CA VAL A 75 -5.91 28.65 7.57
C VAL A 75 -4.82 28.97 6.55
N ILE A 76 -5.22 29.37 5.36
CA ILE A 76 -4.33 29.86 4.30
C ILE A 76 -4.71 31.30 3.99
N GLU A 77 -3.72 32.19 3.93
CA GLU A 77 -3.93 33.57 3.49
C GLU A 77 -4.53 33.62 2.08
N GLU A 78 -5.40 34.59 1.81
CA GLU A 78 -6.09 34.73 0.53
C GLU A 78 -5.14 34.77 -0.67
N LYS A 79 -3.97 35.41 -0.53
CA LYS A 79 -2.90 35.46 -1.55
C LYS A 79 -2.33 34.07 -1.92
N GLY A 80 -2.59 33.05 -1.11
CA GLY A 80 -2.20 31.67 -1.30
C GLY A 80 -3.22 30.83 -2.09
N ILE A 81 -4.39 31.37 -2.45
CA ILE A 81 -5.50 30.62 -3.07
C ILE A 81 -5.05 29.78 -4.29
N HIS A 82 -4.32 30.39 -5.23
CA HIS A 82 -3.84 29.68 -6.42
C HIS A 82 -2.83 28.56 -6.12
N SER A 83 -2.10 28.66 -5.00
CA SER A 83 -1.20 27.58 -4.57
C SER A 83 -1.98 26.37 -4.06
N ILE A 84 -3.12 26.63 -3.38
CA ILE A 84 -4.04 25.59 -2.93
C ILE A 84 -4.81 24.98 -4.11
N GLU A 85 -5.27 25.79 -5.07
CA GLU A 85 -5.88 25.28 -6.30
C GLU A 85 -4.93 24.33 -7.04
N LYS A 86 -3.68 24.78 -7.26
CA LYS A 86 -2.64 23.95 -7.88
C LYS A 86 -2.40 22.67 -7.10
N PHE A 87 -2.34 22.74 -5.77
CA PHE A 87 -2.21 21.56 -4.90
C PHE A 87 -3.36 20.56 -5.11
N LEU A 88 -4.61 21.02 -5.14
CA LEU A 88 -5.77 20.15 -5.34
C LEU A 88 -5.77 19.49 -6.72
N PHE A 89 -5.41 20.24 -7.78
CA PHE A 89 -5.26 19.72 -9.13
C PHE A 89 -4.13 18.69 -9.21
N ALA A 90 -2.93 19.03 -8.71
CA ALA A 90 -1.78 18.13 -8.68
C ALA A 90 -2.09 16.84 -7.93
N ARG A 91 -2.75 16.93 -6.76
CA ARG A 91 -3.21 15.77 -6.00
C ARG A 91 -4.10 14.87 -6.85
N ARG A 92 -5.11 15.43 -7.52
CA ARG A 92 -6.01 14.65 -8.39
C ARG A 92 -5.26 13.96 -9.53
N LEU A 93 -4.29 14.63 -10.15
CA LEU A 93 -3.50 14.07 -11.24
C LEU A 93 -2.59 12.94 -10.75
N MET A 94 -1.88 13.13 -9.64
CA MET A 94 -1.04 12.11 -9.00
C MET A 94 -1.83 10.84 -8.67
N TYR A 95 -3.06 10.98 -8.17
CA TYR A 95 -3.93 9.82 -7.93
C TYR A 95 -4.18 8.97 -9.16
N TRP A 96 -4.46 9.57 -10.31
CA TRP A 96 -4.76 8.82 -11.53
C TRP A 96 -3.51 8.35 -12.29
N GLN A 97 -2.48 9.20 -12.36
CA GLN A 97 -1.29 8.94 -13.16
C GLN A 97 -0.27 8.06 -12.44
N VAL A 98 -0.23 8.10 -11.10
CA VAL A 98 0.74 7.35 -10.29
C VAL A 98 0.03 6.30 -9.44
N TYR A 99 -0.75 6.72 -8.44
CA TYR A 99 -1.24 5.80 -7.40
C TYR A 99 -2.23 4.76 -7.92
N LEU A 100 -3.11 5.14 -8.85
CA LEU A 100 -4.10 4.26 -9.49
C LEU A 100 -3.72 3.90 -10.91
N HIS A 101 -2.43 4.03 -11.26
CA HIS A 101 -1.98 3.61 -12.57
C HIS A 101 -2.23 2.10 -12.73
N LYS A 102 -2.89 1.72 -13.82
CA LYS A 102 -3.36 0.34 -14.06
C LYS A 102 -2.25 -0.71 -13.88
N THR A 103 -1.02 -0.39 -14.28
CA THR A 103 0.12 -1.30 -14.16
C THR A 103 0.57 -1.50 -12.70
N VAL A 104 0.50 -0.45 -11.88
CA VAL A 104 0.80 -0.51 -10.44
C VAL A 104 -0.23 -1.39 -9.74
N ILE A 105 -1.52 -1.15 -10.01
CA ILE A 105 -2.64 -1.97 -9.50
C ILE A 105 -2.46 -3.45 -9.87
N SER A 106 -2.06 -3.72 -11.12
CA SER A 106 -1.82 -5.09 -11.55
C SER A 106 -0.67 -5.75 -10.78
N ALA A 107 0.45 -5.04 -10.59
CA ALA A 107 1.59 -5.55 -9.85
C ALA A 107 1.26 -5.77 -8.36
N GLU A 108 0.54 -4.84 -7.74
CA GLU A 108 0.07 -4.95 -6.36
C GLU A 108 -0.79 -6.20 -6.15
N HIS A 109 -1.80 -6.42 -7.00
CA HIS A 109 -2.65 -7.60 -6.88
C HIS A 109 -1.91 -8.91 -7.19
N MET A 110 -0.93 -8.89 -8.08
CA MET A 110 -0.06 -10.06 -8.28
C MET A 110 0.74 -10.37 -7.01
N LEU A 111 1.33 -9.36 -6.37
CA LEU A 111 2.09 -9.53 -5.13
C LEU A 111 1.20 -10.07 -4.01
N ILE A 112 -0.01 -9.53 -3.85
CA ILE A 112 -1.02 -10.05 -2.92
C ILE A 112 -1.29 -11.53 -3.20
N ASN A 113 -1.45 -11.91 -4.45
CA ASN A 113 -1.73 -13.30 -4.83
C ASN A 113 -0.53 -14.23 -4.60
N VAL A 114 0.71 -13.75 -4.79
CA VAL A 114 1.93 -14.49 -4.44
C VAL A 114 1.98 -14.77 -2.95
N LEU A 115 1.79 -13.74 -2.12
CA LEU A 115 1.81 -13.88 -0.67
C LEU A 115 0.67 -14.77 -0.16
N ASN A 116 -0.52 -14.66 -0.75
CA ASN A 116 -1.65 -15.53 -0.42
C ASN A 116 -1.38 -17.00 -0.78
N ARG A 117 -0.77 -17.27 -1.94
CA ARG A 117 -0.44 -18.64 -2.34
C ARG A 117 0.67 -19.21 -1.46
N ALA A 118 1.72 -18.44 -1.17
CA ALA A 118 2.78 -18.84 -0.26
C ALA A 118 2.20 -19.20 1.12
N LYS A 119 1.29 -18.36 1.64
CA LYS A 119 0.57 -18.59 2.89
C LYS A 119 -0.28 -19.86 2.85
N GLU A 120 -1.04 -20.08 1.78
CA GLU A 120 -1.84 -21.30 1.60
C GLU A 120 -0.95 -22.56 1.65
N LEU A 121 0.19 -22.55 0.96
CA LEU A 121 1.13 -23.68 0.91
C LEU A 121 1.75 -23.96 2.29
N VAL A 122 2.24 -22.93 2.99
CA VAL A 122 2.81 -23.07 4.33
C VAL A 122 1.77 -23.62 5.32
N GLN A 123 0.53 -23.15 5.26
CA GLN A 123 -0.56 -23.64 6.13
C GLN A 123 -0.97 -25.08 5.80
N GLN A 124 -0.83 -25.50 4.55
CA GLN A 124 -0.98 -26.90 4.12
C GLN A 124 0.24 -27.77 4.45
N LYS A 125 1.21 -27.25 5.20
CA LYS A 125 2.44 -27.93 5.62
C LYS A 125 3.40 -28.26 4.47
N TYR A 126 3.26 -27.62 3.32
CA TYR A 126 4.31 -27.67 2.30
C TYR A 126 5.53 -26.87 2.78
N SER A 127 6.71 -27.40 2.52
CA SER A 127 7.97 -26.69 2.77
C SER A 127 8.30 -25.87 1.53
N ILE A 128 8.12 -24.56 1.63
CA ILE A 128 8.61 -23.57 0.66
C ILE A 128 9.66 -22.71 1.35
N TYR A 129 10.58 -22.12 0.58
CA TYR A 129 11.54 -21.18 1.15
C TYR A 129 10.82 -19.99 1.80
N SER A 130 11.26 -19.56 2.98
CA SER A 130 10.83 -18.30 3.60
C SER A 130 11.94 -17.82 4.52
N THR A 131 12.15 -16.51 4.61
CA THR A 131 13.05 -15.98 5.63
C THR A 131 12.47 -16.24 7.03
N PRO A 132 13.33 -16.38 8.05
CA PRO A 132 12.88 -16.57 9.43
C PRO A 132 11.91 -15.49 9.91
N THR A 133 12.05 -14.26 9.40
CA THR A 133 11.22 -13.11 9.75
C THR A 133 9.82 -13.20 9.13
N LEU A 134 9.71 -13.64 7.88
CA LEU A 134 8.43 -13.75 7.16
C LEU A 134 7.63 -15.00 7.55
N LEU A 135 8.30 -16.10 7.87
CA LEU A 135 7.68 -17.40 8.12
C LEU A 135 6.56 -17.37 9.17
N PRO A 136 6.69 -16.69 10.34
CA PRO A 136 5.60 -16.58 11.31
C PRO A 136 4.30 -16.00 10.74
N PHE A 137 4.39 -15.03 9.83
CA PHE A 137 3.26 -14.36 9.21
C PHE A 137 2.60 -15.18 8.08
N LEU A 138 3.36 -16.06 7.43
CA LEU A 138 2.82 -17.06 6.51
C LEU A 138 2.15 -18.21 7.27
N LYS A 139 2.77 -18.67 8.37
CA LYS A 139 2.25 -19.79 9.17
C LYS A 139 0.97 -19.45 9.92
N ASN A 140 0.87 -18.24 10.46
CA ASN A 140 -0.23 -17.84 11.36
C ASN A 140 -1.16 -16.80 10.72
N ASN A 141 -2.42 -16.78 11.15
CA ASN A 141 -3.40 -15.76 10.77
C ASN A 141 -3.47 -14.69 11.86
N TYR A 142 -2.42 -13.88 11.98
CA TYR A 142 -2.40 -12.79 12.95
C TYR A 142 -3.47 -11.75 12.65
N THR A 143 -4.13 -11.31 13.71
CA THR A 143 -5.17 -10.29 13.74
C THR A 143 -4.69 -9.08 14.51
N TYR A 144 -5.47 -8.00 14.47
CA TYR A 144 -5.19 -6.81 15.27
C TYR A 144 -5.11 -7.08 16.77
N THR A 145 -5.90 -8.03 17.30
CA THR A 145 -5.84 -8.41 18.72
C THR A 145 -4.54 -9.12 19.07
N ASP A 146 -3.99 -9.92 18.15
CA ASP A 146 -2.70 -10.58 18.37
C ASP A 146 -1.57 -9.55 18.46
N PHE A 147 -1.57 -8.53 17.61
CA PHE A 147 -0.60 -7.42 17.67
C PHE A 147 -0.67 -6.59 18.96
N LYS A 148 -1.80 -6.65 19.68
CA LYS A 148 -1.95 -6.00 20.99
C LYS A 148 -1.49 -6.89 22.14
N ASN A 149 -1.85 -8.17 22.07
CA ASN A 149 -1.78 -9.07 23.23
C ASN A 149 -0.54 -9.96 23.22
N LYS A 150 0.05 -10.21 22.05
CA LYS A 150 1.22 -11.06 21.91
C LYS A 150 2.50 -10.24 22.05
N ASP A 151 3.27 -10.56 23.09
CA ASP A 151 4.59 -9.98 23.28
C ASP A 151 5.49 -10.27 22.07
N ASN A 152 6.34 -9.32 21.72
CA ASN A 152 7.32 -9.38 20.63
C ASN A 152 6.77 -9.45 19.20
N LEU A 153 5.46 -9.63 18.96
CA LEU A 153 4.94 -9.72 17.58
C LEU A 153 5.13 -8.41 16.79
N LEU A 154 5.00 -7.25 17.47
CA LEU A 154 5.24 -5.95 16.84
C LEU A 154 6.72 -5.78 16.50
N GLU A 155 7.60 -6.24 17.39
CA GLU A 155 9.05 -6.23 17.23
C GLU A 155 9.48 -7.17 16.08
N GLU A 156 8.90 -8.36 15.98
CA GLU A 156 9.09 -9.29 14.85
C GLU A 156 8.60 -8.66 13.53
N PHE A 157 7.45 -7.98 13.54
CA PHE A 157 6.93 -7.30 12.35
C PHE A 157 7.83 -6.15 11.91
N ALA A 158 8.45 -5.43 12.86
CA ALA A 158 9.35 -4.32 12.56
C ALA A 158 10.66 -4.75 11.90
N LEU A 159 11.00 -6.04 11.94
CA LEU A 159 12.14 -6.62 11.22
C LEU A 159 11.82 -6.93 9.75
N LEU A 160 10.55 -6.92 9.35
CA LEU A 160 10.18 -7.11 7.95
C LEU A 160 10.48 -5.86 7.13
N ASP A 161 11.13 -6.08 5.99
CA ASP A 161 11.35 -5.07 4.98
C ASP A 161 11.16 -5.65 3.57
N ASP A 162 11.37 -4.82 2.55
CA ASP A 162 11.22 -5.23 1.16
C ASP A 162 12.22 -6.32 0.75
N TYR A 163 13.41 -6.36 1.35
CA TYR A 163 14.43 -7.36 1.01
C TYR A 163 14.00 -8.76 1.41
N GLU A 164 13.37 -8.90 2.57
CA GLU A 164 12.80 -10.17 3.04
C GLU A 164 11.78 -10.72 2.04
N ILE A 165 10.90 -9.85 1.55
CA ILE A 165 9.87 -10.20 0.55
C ILE A 165 10.53 -10.56 -0.79
N TYR A 166 11.45 -9.73 -1.29
CA TYR A 166 12.13 -9.97 -2.56
C TYR A 166 12.99 -11.24 -2.54
N ALA A 167 13.68 -11.53 -1.44
CA ALA A 167 14.46 -12.76 -1.27
C ALA A 167 13.56 -13.98 -1.40
N CYS A 168 12.39 -13.96 -0.74
CA CYS A 168 11.39 -15.03 -0.85
C CYS A 168 10.88 -15.18 -2.29
N ILE A 169 10.46 -14.09 -2.94
CA ILE A 169 9.94 -14.15 -4.32
C ILE A 169 10.99 -14.70 -5.29
N LYS A 170 12.26 -14.31 -5.15
CA LYS A 170 13.35 -14.85 -5.98
C LYS A 170 13.50 -16.36 -5.82
N GLN A 171 13.44 -16.88 -4.60
CA GLN A 171 13.49 -18.32 -4.36
C GLN A 171 12.23 -19.02 -4.88
N TRP A 172 11.07 -18.38 -4.71
CA TRP A 172 9.78 -18.91 -5.16
C TRP A 172 9.69 -19.09 -6.66
N CYS A 173 10.45 -18.37 -7.47
CA CYS A 173 10.54 -18.60 -8.92
C CYS A 173 10.89 -20.05 -9.29
N ASN A 174 11.61 -20.77 -8.41
CA ASN A 174 12.04 -22.15 -8.61
C ASN A 174 11.21 -23.18 -7.82
N GLU A 175 10.13 -22.75 -7.16
CA GLU A 175 9.27 -23.66 -6.39
C GLU A 175 8.51 -24.64 -7.28
N LYS A 176 8.21 -25.82 -6.72
CA LYS A 176 7.46 -26.88 -7.44
C LYS A 176 6.02 -26.46 -7.72
N ASP A 177 5.43 -25.63 -6.85
CA ASP A 177 4.09 -25.11 -7.05
C ASP A 177 4.04 -24.18 -8.26
N LYS A 178 3.24 -24.55 -9.26
CA LYS A 178 3.17 -23.80 -10.53
C LYS A 178 2.61 -22.40 -10.37
N VAL A 179 1.67 -22.21 -9.44
CA VAL A 179 1.06 -20.89 -9.23
C VAL A 179 2.08 -19.95 -8.61
N LEU A 180 2.69 -20.38 -7.50
CA LEU A 180 3.68 -19.60 -6.77
C LEU A 180 4.89 -19.28 -7.64
N SER A 181 5.46 -20.27 -8.33
CA SER A 181 6.62 -20.07 -9.21
C SER A 181 6.32 -19.14 -10.37
N LYS A 182 5.19 -19.32 -11.06
CA LYS A 182 4.86 -18.45 -12.20
C LYS A 182 4.54 -17.02 -11.79
N LEU A 183 3.77 -16.80 -10.74
CA LEU A 183 3.50 -15.42 -10.31
C LEU A 183 4.77 -14.73 -9.80
N SER A 184 5.64 -15.46 -9.09
CA SER A 184 6.92 -14.92 -8.61
C SER A 184 7.85 -14.56 -9.76
N ASP A 185 7.98 -15.45 -10.75
CA ASP A 185 8.72 -15.21 -11.99
C ASP A 185 8.18 -13.98 -12.75
N MET A 186 6.85 -13.86 -12.82
CA MET A 186 6.20 -12.71 -13.44
C MET A 186 6.49 -11.39 -12.73
N ILE A 187 6.63 -11.38 -11.40
CA ILE A 187 7.02 -10.18 -10.64
C ILE A 187 8.49 -9.83 -10.91
N ILE A 188 9.41 -10.79 -10.74
CA ILE A 188 10.86 -10.57 -10.89
C ILE A 188 11.22 -10.11 -12.30
N ASN A 189 10.61 -10.74 -13.31
CA ASN A 189 10.86 -10.42 -14.72
C ASN A 189 9.91 -9.35 -15.27
N ARG A 190 9.11 -8.71 -14.41
CA ARG A 190 8.15 -7.64 -14.77
C ARG A 190 7.18 -8.02 -15.90
N ASN A 191 6.83 -9.31 -15.98
CA ASN A 191 5.82 -9.85 -16.90
C ASN A 191 4.43 -9.77 -16.25
N LEU A 192 3.91 -8.55 -16.11
CA LEU A 192 2.70 -8.29 -15.33
C LEU A 192 1.42 -8.81 -15.99
N LEU A 193 0.42 -9.14 -15.18
CA LEU A 193 -0.91 -9.53 -15.63
C LEU A 193 -1.57 -8.42 -16.44
N LYS A 194 -2.41 -8.82 -17.39
CA LYS A 194 -3.19 -7.86 -18.18
C LYS A 194 -4.38 -7.39 -17.36
N ILE A 195 -4.47 -6.09 -17.15
CA ILE A 195 -5.59 -5.44 -16.47
C ILE A 195 -6.56 -4.79 -17.48
N LYS A 196 -7.86 -4.87 -17.19
CA LYS A 196 -8.92 -4.11 -17.85
C LYS A 196 -9.78 -3.45 -16.78
N ILE A 197 -10.06 -2.17 -16.96
CA ILE A 197 -10.89 -1.36 -16.06
C ILE A 197 -12.16 -0.97 -16.83
N GLN A 198 -13.32 -1.13 -16.20
CA GLN A 198 -14.62 -0.74 -16.74
C GLN A 198 -15.62 -0.52 -15.60
N ASP A 199 -16.65 0.28 -15.87
CA ASP A 199 -17.65 0.67 -14.86
C ASP A 199 -18.64 -0.46 -14.55
N LYS A 200 -18.92 -1.31 -15.54
CA LYS A 200 -19.85 -2.44 -15.42
C LYS A 200 -19.12 -3.71 -15.01
N LYS A 201 -19.79 -4.63 -14.33
CA LYS A 201 -19.20 -5.93 -14.01
C LYS A 201 -18.90 -6.71 -15.29
N PHE A 202 -17.77 -7.43 -15.29
CA PHE A 202 -17.46 -8.39 -16.35
C PHE A 202 -18.48 -9.55 -16.31
N SER A 203 -18.87 -10.05 -17.48
CA SER A 203 -19.75 -11.21 -17.55
C SER A 203 -19.02 -12.48 -17.10
N SER A 204 -19.73 -13.39 -16.41
CA SER A 204 -19.18 -14.67 -15.94
C SER A 204 -18.59 -15.48 -17.09
N LYS A 205 -19.29 -15.54 -18.24
CA LYS A 205 -18.84 -16.23 -19.46
C LYS A 205 -17.45 -15.80 -19.92
N ILE A 206 -17.13 -14.49 -19.86
CA ILE A 206 -15.80 -13.99 -20.25
C ILE A 206 -14.74 -14.43 -19.24
N ILE A 207 -15.04 -14.31 -17.94
CA ILE A 207 -14.12 -14.71 -16.86
C ILE A 207 -13.83 -16.21 -16.95
N GLU A 208 -14.86 -17.04 -17.11
CA GLU A 208 -14.76 -18.49 -17.28
C GLU A 208 -13.92 -18.87 -18.49
N LYS A 209 -14.13 -18.21 -19.65
CA LYS A 209 -13.33 -18.44 -20.86
C LYS A 209 -11.84 -18.16 -20.64
N ILE A 210 -11.51 -17.06 -19.95
CA ILE A 210 -10.12 -16.71 -19.64
C ILE A 210 -9.54 -17.69 -18.63
N ASN A 211 -10.29 -18.04 -17.58
CA ASN A 211 -9.88 -19.05 -16.60
C ASN A 211 -9.55 -20.38 -17.28
N PHE A 212 -10.43 -20.89 -18.15
CA PHE A 212 -10.19 -22.13 -18.89
C PHE A 212 -8.93 -22.07 -19.76
N THR A 213 -8.68 -20.90 -20.37
CA THR A 213 -7.44 -20.66 -21.14
C THR A 213 -6.21 -20.75 -20.25
N ILE A 214 -6.25 -20.15 -19.06
CA ILE A 214 -5.15 -20.19 -18.09
C ILE A 214 -4.94 -21.60 -17.52
N GLN A 215 -6.01 -22.32 -17.18
CA GLN A 215 -5.95 -23.71 -16.74
C GLN A 215 -5.21 -24.58 -17.74
N ARG A 216 -5.55 -24.48 -19.03
CA ARG A 216 -4.86 -25.26 -20.08
C ARG A 216 -3.43 -24.80 -20.30
N LYS A 217 -3.19 -23.48 -20.30
CA LYS A 217 -1.86 -22.91 -20.55
C LYS A 217 -0.85 -23.30 -19.47
N TYR A 218 -1.23 -23.26 -18.19
CA TYR A 218 -0.33 -23.56 -17.08
C TYR A 218 -0.54 -24.96 -16.48
N ASN A 219 -1.53 -25.71 -16.98
CA ASN A 219 -1.92 -27.02 -16.45
C ASN A 219 -2.14 -26.96 -14.93
N VAL A 220 -3.11 -26.13 -14.53
CA VAL A 220 -3.52 -25.85 -13.15
C VAL A 220 -5.02 -26.02 -12.97
N SER A 221 -5.46 -26.25 -11.73
CA SER A 221 -6.88 -26.37 -11.39
C SER A 221 -7.63 -25.04 -11.55
N TYR A 222 -8.97 -25.09 -11.52
CA TYR A 222 -9.80 -23.88 -11.61
C TYR A 222 -9.54 -22.93 -10.43
N LYS A 223 -9.39 -23.50 -9.22
CA LYS A 223 -9.04 -22.73 -8.02
C LYS A 223 -7.69 -22.04 -8.17
N GLU A 224 -6.70 -22.73 -8.72
CA GLU A 224 -5.36 -22.17 -8.96
C GLU A 224 -5.35 -21.10 -10.06
N ALA A 225 -6.14 -21.27 -11.11
CA ALA A 225 -6.29 -20.26 -12.17
C ALA A 225 -6.84 -18.93 -11.63
N SER A 226 -7.63 -18.95 -10.55
CA SER A 226 -8.15 -17.73 -9.92
C SER A 226 -7.09 -16.78 -9.35
N TYR A 227 -5.86 -17.29 -9.10
CA TYR A 227 -4.72 -16.45 -8.74
C TYR A 227 -4.19 -15.60 -9.92
N PHE A 228 -4.49 -15.98 -11.16
CA PHE A 228 -4.12 -15.23 -12.37
C PHE A 228 -5.28 -14.43 -12.96
N VAL A 229 -6.53 -14.89 -12.73
CA VAL A 229 -7.74 -14.28 -13.30
C VAL A 229 -8.71 -13.94 -12.17
N PHE A 230 -8.76 -12.65 -11.85
CA PHE A 230 -9.59 -12.15 -10.76
C PHE A 230 -10.22 -10.80 -11.13
N THR A 231 -11.33 -10.50 -10.48
CA THR A 231 -12.01 -9.20 -10.58
C THR A 231 -11.98 -8.50 -9.22
N LYS A 232 -11.67 -7.21 -9.24
CA LYS A 232 -11.61 -6.36 -8.04
C LYS A 232 -12.34 -5.05 -8.32
N ARG A 233 -12.96 -4.49 -7.29
CA ARG A 233 -13.55 -3.16 -7.34
C ARG A 233 -12.48 -2.16 -6.96
N LEU A 234 -12.18 -1.23 -7.86
CA LEU A 234 -11.35 -0.07 -7.53
C LEU A 234 -12.22 0.94 -6.78
N VAL A 235 -11.78 1.34 -5.59
CA VAL A 235 -12.44 2.36 -4.77
C VAL A 235 -11.44 3.49 -4.58
N THR A 236 -11.79 4.69 -5.04
CA THR A 236 -10.98 5.89 -4.79
C THR A 236 -11.34 6.44 -3.41
N THR A 237 -10.34 6.80 -2.60
CA THR A 237 -10.52 7.36 -1.25
C THR A 237 -11.17 8.75 -1.19
N HIS A 238 -11.59 9.32 -2.33
CA HIS A 238 -12.23 10.63 -2.42
C HIS A 238 -13.77 10.60 -2.48
N THR A 239 -14.41 9.44 -2.29
CA THR A 239 -15.87 9.28 -2.31
C THR A 239 -16.42 8.73 -1.00
N LYS A 240 -15.90 9.19 0.13
CA LYS A 240 -16.54 9.06 1.44
C LYS A 240 -16.71 10.43 2.06
#